data_AF-A0A0D2EDK3-F1
#
_entry.id   AF-A0A0D2EDK3-F1
#
_cell.length_a   1.000
_cell.length_b   1.000
_cell.length_c   1.000
_cell.angle_alpha   90.00
_cell.angle_beta   90.00
_cell.angle_gamma   90.00
#
_symmetry.space_group_name_H-M   'P 1'
#
loop_
_entity.id
_entity.type
_entity.pdbx_description
1 polymer ?
#
loop_
_entity_poly.entity_id
_entity_poly.type
_entity_poly.pdbx_seq_one_letter_code
_entity_poly.pdbx_strand_id
1 'polypeptide(L)'
;MPNISFPEDVENHLRRIESSLTLTNTSTYPAPQASGSSSRAGSLDRQKRANMGCTDNPHRQGTIQKYLSRELRASYMGLVITICFFISGLVDSVAFNSWSCFVNMQTGNTVFAALGLGGLPKASHGQQYYKSLTAIGSFCLGALFFSALHRYPTGLSEQPCSRRRWIFIVSFSLQTALMIIPAILVTLNLVSNQPFVPGSFSSGSSNNNSGSGTLTNFLDLCPVALLSFQAAGQTTLSRLLAVLDMPTIVLSALYFDFTADLYSLRQAWRKSSSLWEFASVQQKRQGQRLLCIIALCTGGITGGEMYKSSAGMAGALWTAAGLKMLIVMGWLFWAEEGGEVEDTEDERLPR
;
A
#
# COMPACT_ATOMS: atom_id res chain seq x y z
N MET A 1 42.65 25.14 -22.42
CA MET A 1 42.80 23.98 -21.50
C MET A 1 42.87 22.73 -22.36
N PRO A 2 43.75 21.76 -22.07
CA PRO A 2 44.03 20.65 -22.97
C PRO A 2 42.84 19.67 -23.03
N ASN A 3 42.51 19.20 -24.23
CA ASN A 3 41.58 18.08 -24.43
C ASN A 3 42.24 16.81 -23.90
N ILE A 4 41.79 16.35 -22.73
CA ILE A 4 42.16 15.04 -22.19
C ILE A 4 41.34 14.02 -22.97
N SER A 5 41.94 13.41 -23.99
CA SER A 5 41.39 12.25 -24.68
C SER A 5 41.59 11.02 -23.79
N PHE A 6 40.50 10.45 -23.28
CA PHE A 6 40.54 9.18 -22.57
C PHE A 6 40.80 8.03 -23.57
N PRO A 7 41.52 6.97 -23.17
CA PRO A 7 41.68 5.77 -23.99
C PRO A 7 40.32 5.16 -24.33
N GLU A 8 40.11 4.71 -25.58
CA GLU A 8 38.82 4.16 -26.07
C GLU A 8 38.24 3.06 -25.16
N ASP A 9 39.10 2.31 -24.47
CA ASP A 9 38.68 1.24 -23.55
C ASP A 9 37.95 1.77 -22.31
N VAL A 10 38.29 2.97 -21.83
CA VAL A 10 37.62 3.59 -20.67
C VAL A 10 36.27 4.18 -21.07
N GLU A 11 36.19 4.78 -22.26
CA GLU A 11 34.94 5.30 -22.82
C GLU A 11 33.93 4.18 -23.10
N ASN A 12 34.40 3.04 -23.63
CA ASN A 12 33.58 1.85 -23.84
C ASN A 12 33.11 1.24 -22.50
N HIS A 13 33.95 1.27 -21.46
CA HIS A 13 33.56 0.77 -20.14
C HIS A 13 32.54 1.69 -19.44
N LEU A 14 32.66 3.01 -19.60
CA LEU A 14 31.70 3.99 -19.09
C LEU A 14 30.36 3.91 -19.83
N ARG A 15 30.36 3.76 -21.17
CA ARG A 15 29.12 3.52 -21.95
C ARG A 15 28.43 2.23 -21.55
N ARG A 16 29.19 1.18 -21.21
CA ARG A 16 28.64 -0.10 -20.73
C ARG A 16 28.02 0.01 -19.32
N ILE A 17 28.55 0.89 -18.47
CA ILE A 17 27.99 1.19 -17.15
C ILE A 17 26.74 2.07 -17.28
N GLU A 18 26.74 3.08 -18.14
CA GLU A 18 25.54 3.87 -18.47
C GLU A 18 24.43 3.01 -19.08
N SER A 19 24.76 2.08 -19.98
CA SER A 19 23.79 1.15 -20.57
C SER A 19 23.24 0.13 -19.58
N SER A 20 24.01 -0.22 -18.53
CA SER A 20 23.57 -1.14 -17.47
C SER A 20 22.71 -0.43 -16.42
N LEU A 21 22.93 0.87 -16.18
CA LEU A 21 22.13 1.71 -15.28
C LEU A 21 20.81 2.20 -15.92
N THR A 22 20.72 2.24 -17.25
CA THR A 22 19.49 2.59 -17.99
C THR A 22 18.55 1.40 -18.25
N LEU A 23 18.98 0.17 -17.95
CA LEU A 23 18.23 -1.06 -18.19
C LEU A 23 17.11 -1.36 -17.17
N THR A 24 16.69 -0.36 -16.38
CA THR A 24 15.46 -0.44 -15.57
C THR A 24 14.37 0.53 -16.02
N ASN A 25 14.58 1.32 -17.09
CA ASN A 25 13.57 2.30 -17.49
C ASN A 25 13.55 2.58 -18.99
N THR A 26 13.29 1.56 -19.82
CA THR A 26 12.66 1.75 -21.14
C THR A 26 12.07 0.43 -21.64
N SER A 27 10.73 0.37 -21.72
CA SER A 27 10.03 -0.61 -22.53
C SER A 27 10.15 -0.19 -23.99
N THR A 28 11.05 -0.81 -24.74
CA THR A 28 11.20 -0.56 -26.18
C THR A 28 10.51 -1.68 -26.94
N TYR A 29 9.28 -1.43 -27.40
CA TYR A 29 8.67 -2.20 -28.48
C TYR A 29 9.41 -1.90 -29.79
N PRO A 30 9.76 -2.89 -30.62
CA PRO A 30 10.16 -2.62 -31.99
C PRO A 30 8.92 -2.21 -32.82
N ALA A 31 9.01 -1.09 -33.51
CA ALA A 31 8.01 -0.62 -34.47
C ALA A 31 7.98 -1.57 -35.70
N PRO A 32 6.80 -1.95 -36.23
CA PRO A 32 6.72 -2.69 -37.48
C PRO A 32 7.01 -1.78 -38.67
N GLN A 33 7.93 -2.21 -39.53
CA GLN A 33 8.15 -1.63 -40.85
C GLN A 33 6.88 -1.76 -41.70
N ALA A 34 6.49 -0.67 -42.35
CA ALA A 34 5.40 -0.63 -43.30
C ALA A 34 5.79 -1.39 -44.58
N SER A 35 5.13 -2.51 -44.85
CA SER A 35 5.00 -3.10 -46.18
C SER A 35 3.53 -3.40 -46.44
N GLY A 36 3.08 -3.02 -47.63
CA GLY A 36 1.69 -2.81 -47.94
C GLY A 36 0.88 -4.07 -48.25
N SER A 37 -0.41 -3.80 -48.38
CA SER A 37 -1.48 -4.60 -49.01
C SER A 37 -2.24 -5.61 -48.14
N SER A 38 -3.56 -5.44 -48.16
CA SER A 38 -4.62 -6.38 -47.75
C SER A 38 -4.82 -6.64 -46.25
N SER A 39 -5.72 -5.89 -45.61
CA SER A 39 -6.44 -6.36 -44.40
C SER A 39 -7.60 -5.45 -43.92
N ARG A 40 -8.21 -4.63 -44.80
CA ARG A 40 -9.36 -3.79 -44.41
C ARG A 40 -10.67 -4.58 -44.22
N ALA A 41 -10.75 -5.82 -44.69
CA ALA A 41 -11.93 -6.68 -44.55
C ALA A 41 -11.97 -7.47 -43.21
N GLY A 42 -10.81 -7.80 -42.63
CA GLY A 42 -10.75 -8.58 -41.38
C GLY A 42 -11.07 -7.79 -40.11
N SER A 43 -10.96 -6.47 -40.14
CA SER A 43 -11.22 -5.61 -38.99
C SER A 43 -12.71 -5.43 -38.71
N LEU A 44 -13.57 -5.45 -39.75
CA LEU A 44 -15.01 -5.30 -39.59
C LEU A 44 -15.66 -6.60 -39.05
N ASP A 45 -15.18 -7.76 -39.47
CA ASP A 45 -15.69 -9.04 -38.96
C ASP A 45 -15.22 -9.35 -37.52
N ARG A 46 -14.04 -8.84 -37.11
CA ARG A 46 -13.57 -8.95 -35.73
C ARG A 46 -14.35 -8.02 -34.79
N GLN A 47 -14.73 -6.83 -35.25
CA GLN A 47 -15.63 -5.91 -34.53
C GLN A 47 -17.05 -6.50 -34.44
N LYS A 48 -17.53 -7.19 -35.49
CA LYS A 48 -18.87 -7.78 -35.53
C LYS A 48 -19.00 -9.07 -34.71
N ARG A 49 -17.93 -9.87 -34.58
CA ARG A 49 -17.89 -11.04 -33.67
C ARG A 49 -17.69 -10.68 -32.20
N ALA A 50 -17.10 -9.53 -31.88
CA ALA A 50 -17.05 -9.01 -30.51
C ALA A 50 -18.43 -8.51 -30.00
N ASN A 51 -19.37 -8.25 -30.91
CA ASN A 51 -20.73 -7.79 -30.59
C ASN A 51 -21.81 -8.89 -30.66
N MET A 52 -21.43 -10.16 -30.80
CA MET A 52 -22.37 -11.27 -30.93
C MET A 52 -21.96 -12.44 -30.04
N GLY A 53 -21.99 -12.20 -28.72
CA GLY A 53 -21.77 -13.22 -27.69
C GLY A 53 -22.61 -12.90 -26.46
N CYS A 54 -23.55 -13.80 -26.16
CA CYS A 54 -24.49 -13.80 -25.04
C CYS A 54 -25.54 -12.66 -25.03
N THR A 55 -26.69 -12.91 -25.65
CA THR A 55 -27.97 -12.41 -25.14
C THR A 55 -28.25 -13.06 -23.79
N ASP A 56 -27.52 -12.65 -22.75
CA ASP A 56 -27.96 -12.85 -21.39
C ASP A 56 -29.05 -11.82 -21.11
N ASN A 57 -30.19 -12.33 -20.63
CA ASN A 57 -31.30 -11.53 -20.10
C ASN A 57 -30.75 -10.30 -19.34
N PRO A 58 -31.21 -9.06 -19.60
CA PRO A 58 -30.81 -7.93 -18.80
C PRO A 58 -31.39 -8.13 -17.41
N HIS A 59 -30.66 -8.84 -16.55
CA HIS A 59 -30.95 -8.94 -15.14
C HIS A 59 -30.97 -7.48 -14.67
N ARG A 60 -32.16 -7.04 -14.24
CA ARG A 60 -32.45 -5.67 -13.82
C ARG A 60 -31.61 -5.38 -12.57
N GLN A 61 -30.32 -5.08 -12.77
CA GLN A 61 -29.39 -4.78 -11.69
C GLN A 61 -29.94 -3.56 -10.96
N GLY A 62 -30.23 -3.72 -9.67
CA GLY A 62 -30.72 -2.64 -8.84
C GLY A 62 -29.73 -1.46 -8.86
N THR A 63 -30.23 -0.24 -8.66
CA THR A 63 -29.43 0.99 -8.65
C THR A 63 -28.19 0.89 -7.76
N ILE A 64 -28.29 0.17 -6.64
CA ILE A 64 -27.20 -0.11 -5.70
C ILE A 64 -26.12 -1.03 -6.31
N GLN A 65 -26.50 -2.08 -7.02
CA GLN A 65 -25.56 -3.00 -7.66
C GLN A 65 -24.78 -2.30 -8.78
N LYS A 66 -25.44 -1.42 -9.53
CA LYS A 66 -24.77 -0.56 -10.53
C LYS A 66 -23.79 0.40 -9.87
N TYR A 67 -24.20 1.06 -8.78
CA TYR A 67 -23.35 1.98 -8.01
C TYR A 67 -22.09 1.31 -7.45
N LEU A 68 -22.24 0.12 -6.87
CA LEU A 68 -21.14 -0.64 -6.26
C LEU A 68 -20.17 -1.24 -7.29
N SER A 69 -20.63 -1.45 -8.53
CA SER A 69 -19.81 -2.00 -9.62
C SER A 69 -19.03 -0.93 -10.39
N ARG A 70 -19.26 0.36 -10.11
CA ARG A 70 -18.55 1.48 -10.74
C ARG A 70 -17.14 1.65 -10.19
N GLU A 71 -16.29 2.30 -10.98
CA GLU A 71 -14.91 2.58 -10.61
C GLU A 71 -14.80 3.81 -9.71
N LEU A 72 -13.88 3.75 -8.74
CA LEU A 72 -13.62 4.85 -7.80
C LEU A 72 -12.72 5.91 -8.41
N ARG A 73 -13.09 7.19 -8.26
CA ARG A 73 -12.30 8.33 -8.73
C ARG A 73 -10.92 8.42 -8.08
N ALA A 74 -9.87 8.59 -8.88
CA ALA A 74 -8.48 8.64 -8.39
C ALA A 74 -8.17 9.87 -7.54
N SER A 75 -8.92 10.97 -7.71
CA SER A 75 -8.54 12.31 -7.28
C SER A 75 -8.25 12.48 -5.79
N TYR A 76 -8.86 11.68 -4.91
CA TYR A 76 -8.58 11.74 -3.47
C TYR A 76 -8.02 10.42 -2.89
N MET A 77 -7.61 9.49 -3.74
CA MET A 77 -6.93 8.28 -3.29
C MET A 77 -5.62 8.60 -2.55
N GLY A 78 -4.98 9.74 -2.88
CA GLY A 78 -3.85 10.27 -2.11
C GLY A 78 -4.18 10.48 -0.63
N LEU A 79 -5.30 11.13 -0.31
CA LEU A 79 -5.71 11.35 1.09
C LEU A 79 -5.90 10.01 1.83
N VAL A 80 -6.55 9.03 1.20
CA VAL A 80 -6.75 7.70 1.78
C VAL A 80 -5.41 7.01 2.06
N ILE A 81 -4.46 7.09 1.12
CA ILE A 81 -3.11 6.54 1.30
C ILE A 81 -2.40 7.25 2.46
N THR A 82 -2.49 8.58 2.56
CA THR A 82 -1.91 9.33 3.69
C THR A 82 -2.46 8.87 5.04
N ILE A 83 -3.79 8.71 5.16
CA ILE A 83 -4.43 8.22 6.39
C ILE A 83 -3.94 6.80 6.70
N CYS A 84 -3.82 5.95 5.69
CA CYS A 84 -3.24 4.61 5.81
C CYS A 84 -1.79 4.63 6.34
N PHE A 85 -0.95 5.57 5.89
CA PHE A 85 0.41 5.75 6.42
C PHE A 85 0.41 6.18 7.90
N PHE A 86 -0.49 7.09 8.27
CA PHE A 86 -0.68 7.47 9.67
C PHE A 86 -1.09 6.27 10.53
N ILE A 87 -2.07 5.48 10.08
CA ILE A 87 -2.52 4.26 10.76
C ILE A 87 -1.35 3.26 10.91
N SER A 88 -0.56 3.05 9.87
CA SER A 88 0.60 2.14 9.95
C SER A 88 1.61 2.58 10.99
N GLY A 89 1.97 3.87 11.03
CA GLY A 89 2.87 4.41 12.05
C GLY A 89 2.31 4.25 13.47
N LEU A 90 1.02 4.55 13.65
CA LEU A 90 0.31 4.40 14.93
C LEU A 90 0.37 2.96 15.45
N VAL A 91 0.02 1.99 14.60
CA VAL A 91 -0.05 0.57 14.97
C VAL A 91 1.34 -0.02 15.16
N ASP A 92 2.30 0.28 14.29
CA ASP A 92 3.67 -0.24 14.40
C ASP A 92 4.38 0.28 15.65
N SER A 93 4.13 1.52 16.07
CA SER A 93 4.69 2.08 17.30
C SER A 93 4.25 1.29 18.53
N VAL A 94 2.95 1.04 18.70
CA VAL A 94 2.43 0.29 19.85
C VAL A 94 2.73 -1.21 19.80
N ALA A 95 2.76 -1.79 18.59
CA ALA A 95 3.13 -3.19 18.38
C ALA A 95 4.62 -3.42 18.68
N PHE A 96 5.50 -2.52 18.23
CA PHE A 96 6.92 -2.63 18.53
C PHE A 96 7.20 -2.48 20.02
N ASN A 97 6.49 -1.57 20.71
CA ASN A 97 6.70 -1.39 22.14
C ASN A 97 6.25 -2.59 22.99
N SER A 98 5.19 -3.30 22.59
CA SER A 98 4.63 -4.43 23.38
C SER A 98 5.16 -5.79 22.96
N TRP A 99 5.40 -5.95 21.65
CA TRP A 99 5.74 -7.25 21.04
C TRP A 99 7.09 -7.24 20.35
N SER A 100 7.78 -6.10 20.28
CA SER A 100 9.10 -5.94 19.66
C SER A 100 9.17 -6.51 18.24
N CYS A 101 8.09 -6.27 17.50
CA CYS A 101 7.91 -6.67 16.13
C CYS A 101 7.07 -5.60 15.44
N PHE A 102 7.35 -5.35 14.16
CA PHE A 102 6.53 -4.46 13.35
C PHE A 102 5.44 -5.26 12.67
N VAL A 103 4.19 -4.78 12.64
CA VAL A 103 3.13 -5.52 11.96
C VAL A 103 3.00 -5.10 10.51
N ASN A 104 3.42 -3.89 10.13
CA ASN A 104 3.44 -3.41 8.75
C ASN A 104 4.83 -3.46 8.10
N MET A 105 5.94 -3.33 8.85
CA MET A 105 7.31 -3.25 8.29
C MET A 105 8.05 -4.61 8.24
N GLN A 106 7.97 -5.30 7.09
CA GLN A 106 8.61 -6.62 6.94
C GLN A 106 10.14 -6.54 6.84
N THR A 107 10.72 -5.47 6.30
CA THR A 107 12.19 -5.31 6.23
C THR A 107 12.83 -5.39 7.62
N GLY A 108 12.24 -4.73 8.62
CA GLY A 108 12.72 -4.78 10.01
C GLY A 108 12.56 -6.17 10.62
N ASN A 109 11.41 -6.81 10.41
CA ASN A 109 11.16 -8.17 10.90
C ASN A 109 12.11 -9.19 10.29
N THR A 110 12.51 -9.05 9.02
CA THR A 110 13.50 -9.95 8.41
C THR A 110 14.84 -9.86 9.14
N VAL A 111 15.27 -8.65 9.51
CA VAL A 111 16.48 -8.44 10.30
C VAL A 111 16.32 -9.02 11.71
N PHE A 112 15.20 -8.80 12.39
CA PHE A 112 14.95 -9.38 13.72
C PHE A 112 14.86 -10.90 13.70
N ALA A 113 14.28 -11.49 12.65
CA ALA A 113 14.27 -12.93 12.46
C ALA A 113 15.68 -13.47 12.28
N ALA A 114 16.50 -12.84 11.42
CA ALA A 114 17.88 -13.24 11.19
C ALA A 114 18.75 -13.11 12.46
N LEU A 115 18.65 -11.99 13.17
CA LEU A 115 19.36 -11.78 14.42
C LEU A 115 18.95 -12.80 15.49
N GLY A 116 17.65 -13.07 15.64
CA GLY A 116 17.17 -14.05 16.61
C GLY A 116 17.57 -15.49 16.28
N LEU A 117 17.62 -15.88 14.99
CA LEU A 117 18.20 -17.15 14.56
C LEU A 117 19.71 -17.23 14.87
N GLY A 118 20.41 -16.10 14.81
CA GLY A 118 21.80 -15.96 15.24
C GLY A 118 22.01 -15.84 16.76
N GLY A 119 20.94 -15.93 17.56
CA GLY A 119 21.01 -15.80 19.02
C GLY A 119 21.34 -14.38 19.51
N LEU A 120 21.06 -13.36 18.70
CA LEU A 120 21.36 -11.95 18.97
C LEU A 120 20.10 -11.07 18.94
N PRO A 121 20.10 -9.95 19.68
CA PRO A 121 21.04 -9.61 20.74
C PRO A 121 20.82 -10.50 21.98
N LYS A 122 21.86 -10.76 22.78
CA LYS A 122 21.75 -11.58 24.03
C LYS A 122 20.77 -11.01 25.07
N ALA A 123 20.38 -9.74 24.92
CA ALA A 123 19.37 -9.07 25.72
C ALA A 123 17.92 -9.39 25.28
N SER A 124 17.74 -10.00 24.12
CA SER A 124 16.46 -10.44 23.58
C SER A 124 16.25 -11.93 23.90
N HIS A 125 15.01 -12.32 24.15
CA HIS A 125 14.70 -13.73 24.42
C HIS A 125 14.92 -14.56 23.14
N GLY A 126 15.53 -15.73 23.26
CA GLY A 126 15.90 -16.58 22.12
C GLY A 126 14.73 -17.02 21.22
N GLN A 127 13.48 -16.86 21.67
CA GLN A 127 12.26 -17.19 20.90
C GLN A 127 11.57 -15.97 20.27
N GLN A 128 12.11 -14.76 20.43
CA GLN A 128 11.48 -13.52 19.97
C GLN A 128 11.34 -13.43 18.44
N TYR A 129 12.19 -14.16 17.70
CA TYR A 129 12.13 -14.27 16.24
C TYR A 129 10.82 -14.88 15.73
N TYR A 130 10.09 -15.67 16.54
CA TYR A 130 8.81 -16.23 16.13
C TYR A 130 7.80 -15.14 15.79
N LYS A 131 7.74 -14.04 16.55
CA LYS A 131 6.83 -12.92 16.25
C LYS A 131 7.14 -12.29 14.89
N SER A 132 8.44 -12.13 14.58
CA SER A 132 8.91 -11.62 13.29
C SER A 132 8.61 -12.58 12.13
N LEU A 133 8.84 -13.88 12.31
CA LEU A 133 8.50 -14.89 11.30
C LEU A 133 6.98 -14.98 11.07
N THR A 134 6.18 -14.91 12.14
CA THR A 134 4.72 -14.88 12.06
C THR A 134 4.24 -13.65 11.31
N ALA A 135 4.81 -12.47 11.59
CA ALA A 135 4.49 -11.24 10.85
C ALA A 135 4.81 -11.38 9.35
N ILE A 136 5.99 -11.89 9.00
CA ILE A 136 6.41 -12.10 7.60
C ILE A 136 5.49 -13.10 6.90
N GLY A 137 5.29 -14.28 7.50
CA GLY A 137 4.47 -15.33 6.91
C GLY A 137 3.02 -14.87 6.72
N SER A 138 2.44 -14.24 7.74
CA SER A 138 1.08 -13.71 7.67
C SER A 138 0.93 -12.59 6.65
N PHE A 139 1.92 -11.69 6.55
CA PHE A 139 1.93 -10.64 5.53
C PHE A 139 1.99 -11.22 4.11
N CYS A 140 2.82 -12.23 3.86
CA CYS A 140 2.88 -12.92 2.58
C CYS A 140 1.55 -13.60 2.23
N LEU A 141 0.92 -14.30 3.18
CA LEU A 141 -0.40 -14.91 2.99
C LEU A 141 -1.48 -13.85 2.72
N GLY A 142 -1.45 -12.74 3.45
CA GLY A 142 -2.33 -11.60 3.22
C GLY A 142 -2.12 -11.00 1.83
N ALA A 143 -0.88 -10.84 1.38
CA ALA A 143 -0.56 -10.30 0.06
C ALA A 143 -1.11 -11.20 -1.05
N LEU A 144 -1.00 -12.52 -0.90
CA LEU A 144 -1.62 -13.48 -1.82
C LEU A 144 -3.14 -13.37 -1.81
N PHE A 145 -3.75 -13.33 -0.62
CA PHE A 145 -5.20 -13.24 -0.46
C PHE A 145 -5.77 -11.97 -1.07
N PHE A 146 -5.24 -10.79 -0.72
CA PHE A 146 -5.74 -9.52 -1.23
C PHE A 146 -5.42 -9.35 -2.72
N SER A 147 -4.28 -9.88 -3.21
CA SER A 147 -4.02 -9.92 -4.64
C SER A 147 -5.04 -10.78 -5.38
N ALA A 148 -5.40 -11.95 -4.84
CA ALA A 148 -6.43 -12.80 -5.41
C ALA A 148 -7.82 -12.14 -5.37
N LEU A 149 -8.18 -11.49 -4.26
CA LEU A 149 -9.44 -10.75 -4.10
C LEU A 149 -9.61 -9.68 -5.18
N HIS A 150 -8.55 -8.92 -5.49
CA HIS A 150 -8.60 -7.87 -6.51
C HIS A 150 -8.50 -8.40 -7.96
N ARG A 151 -8.10 -9.66 -8.17
CA ARG A 151 -8.10 -10.33 -9.48
C ARG A 151 -9.36 -11.13 -9.76
N TYR A 152 -10.05 -11.62 -8.73
CA TYR A 152 -11.25 -12.45 -8.88
C TYR A 152 -12.27 -11.89 -9.90
N PRO A 153 -12.55 -10.57 -9.96
CA PRO A 153 -13.57 -10.03 -10.86
C PRO A 153 -13.12 -9.83 -12.32
N THR A 154 -11.82 -9.90 -12.60
CA THR A 154 -11.20 -9.74 -13.93
C THR A 154 -10.55 -11.03 -14.43
N GLY A 155 -10.49 -12.07 -13.60
CA GLY A 155 -9.81 -13.33 -13.89
C GLY A 155 -8.43 -13.42 -13.25
N LEU A 156 -8.07 -14.61 -12.74
CA LEU A 156 -6.81 -14.85 -12.00
C LEU A 156 -5.54 -14.70 -12.85
N SER A 157 -5.67 -14.74 -14.18
CA SER A 157 -4.56 -14.63 -15.13
C SER A 157 -4.19 -13.19 -15.49
N GLU A 158 -5.02 -12.21 -15.18
CA GLU A 158 -4.78 -10.81 -15.52
C GLU A 158 -4.15 -10.04 -14.35
N GLN A 159 -3.41 -8.97 -14.68
CA GLN A 159 -2.90 -8.03 -13.69
C GLN A 159 -4.07 -7.47 -12.88
N PRO A 160 -3.89 -7.25 -11.57
CA PRO A 160 -4.96 -6.75 -10.72
C PRO A 160 -5.30 -5.32 -11.17
N CYS A 161 -6.39 -5.16 -11.92
CA CYS A 161 -6.80 -3.89 -12.53
C CYS A 161 -8.20 -3.46 -12.10
N SER A 162 -8.92 -4.26 -11.31
CA SER A 162 -10.30 -3.93 -10.99
C SER A 162 -10.37 -2.81 -9.95
N ARG A 163 -10.66 -1.58 -10.42
CA ARG A 163 -10.94 -0.41 -9.58
C ARG A 163 -12.41 -0.32 -9.15
N ARG A 164 -13.13 -1.45 -9.15
CA ARG A 164 -14.54 -1.51 -8.74
C ARG A 164 -14.68 -1.20 -7.25
N ARG A 165 -15.59 -0.29 -6.94
CA ARG A 165 -15.86 0.23 -5.61
C ARG A 165 -16.13 -0.84 -4.55
N TRP A 166 -16.93 -1.84 -4.88
CA TRP A 166 -17.25 -2.92 -3.94
C TRP A 166 -16.00 -3.67 -3.45
N ILE A 167 -14.98 -3.82 -4.29
CA ILE A 167 -13.75 -4.54 -3.92
C ILE A 167 -12.98 -3.76 -2.86
N PHE A 168 -12.91 -2.43 -2.99
CA PHE A 168 -12.31 -1.58 -1.97
C PHE A 168 -13.09 -1.66 -0.66
N ILE A 169 -14.42 -1.53 -0.71
CA ILE A 169 -15.29 -1.65 0.47
C ILE A 169 -15.06 -2.99 1.17
N VAL A 170 -15.11 -4.11 0.44
CA VAL A 170 -14.88 -5.45 1.00
C VAL A 170 -13.47 -5.58 1.56
N SER A 171 -12.46 -5.13 0.83
CA SER A 171 -11.06 -5.19 1.24
C SER A 171 -10.81 -4.42 2.54
N PHE A 172 -11.27 -3.17 2.67
CA PHE A 172 -11.09 -2.42 3.92
C PHE A 172 -12.02 -2.85 5.03
N SER A 173 -13.22 -3.36 4.74
CA SER A 173 -14.08 -3.94 5.76
C SER A 173 -13.40 -5.15 6.40
N LEU A 174 -12.79 -6.02 5.58
CA LEU A 174 -12.01 -7.16 6.08
C LEU A 174 -10.78 -6.70 6.87
N GLN A 175 -10.02 -5.71 6.36
CA GLN A 175 -8.88 -5.16 7.09
C GLN A 175 -9.29 -4.57 8.45
N THR A 176 -10.43 -3.88 8.49
CA THR A 176 -10.99 -3.29 9.71
C THR A 176 -11.40 -4.38 10.70
N ALA A 177 -12.11 -5.42 10.25
CA ALA A 177 -12.49 -6.56 11.09
C ALA A 177 -11.26 -7.27 11.69
N LEU A 178 -10.23 -7.51 10.88
CA LEU A 178 -8.97 -8.11 11.30
C LEU A 178 -8.15 -7.21 12.25
N MET A 179 -8.43 -5.91 12.31
CA MET A 179 -7.82 -4.97 13.26
C MET A 179 -8.64 -4.85 14.56
N ILE A 180 -9.97 -4.97 14.49
CA ILE A 180 -10.88 -4.97 15.64
C ILE A 180 -10.61 -6.19 16.53
N ILE A 181 -10.36 -7.37 15.95
CA ILE A 181 -10.10 -8.59 16.73
C ILE A 181 -8.89 -8.40 17.70
N PRO A 182 -7.69 -7.99 17.23
CA PRO A 182 -6.58 -7.57 18.10
C PRO A 182 -6.96 -6.50 19.13
N ALA A 183 -7.74 -5.48 18.74
CA ALA A 183 -8.16 -4.43 19.66
C ALA A 183 -8.98 -5.01 20.83
N ILE A 184 -9.90 -5.93 20.54
CA ILE A 184 -10.68 -6.66 21.56
C ILE A 184 -9.76 -7.52 22.43
N LEU A 185 -8.84 -8.30 21.83
CA LEU A 185 -7.91 -9.15 22.57
C LEU A 185 -7.05 -8.36 23.58
N VAL A 186 -6.57 -7.17 23.17
CA VAL A 186 -5.81 -6.27 24.03
C VAL A 186 -6.71 -5.61 25.09
N THR A 187 -7.94 -5.21 24.74
CA THR A 187 -8.90 -4.60 25.69
C THR A 187 -9.32 -5.58 26.78
N LEU A 188 -9.53 -6.85 26.43
CA LEU A 188 -9.84 -7.93 27.38
C LEU A 188 -8.61 -8.41 28.16
N ASN A 189 -7.45 -7.78 27.96
CA ASN A 189 -6.17 -8.17 28.55
C ASN A 189 -5.85 -9.66 28.29
N LEU A 190 -6.23 -10.24 27.15
CA LEU A 190 -5.90 -11.64 26.82
C LEU A 190 -4.48 -11.78 26.25
N VAL A 191 -3.93 -10.67 25.77
CA VAL A 191 -2.63 -10.56 25.11
C VAL A 191 -1.79 -9.53 25.87
N SER A 192 -0.47 -9.66 25.81
CA SER A 192 0.44 -8.71 26.43
C SER A 192 0.23 -7.29 25.88
N ASN A 193 -0.04 -6.36 26.80
CA ASN A 193 -0.17 -4.92 26.56
C ASN A 193 0.90 -4.10 27.30
N GLN A 194 1.90 -4.79 27.87
CA GLN A 194 2.96 -4.20 28.69
C GLN A 194 4.21 -3.91 27.84
N PRO A 195 5.02 -2.91 28.24
CA PRO A 195 6.23 -2.58 27.50
C PRO A 195 7.19 -3.75 27.51
N PHE A 196 7.94 -3.90 26.42
CA PHE A 196 8.94 -4.93 26.29
C PHE A 196 9.99 -4.86 27.42
N VAL A 197 10.17 -5.98 28.12
CA VAL A 197 11.20 -6.16 29.14
C VAL A 197 12.32 -7.05 28.55
N PRO A 198 13.59 -6.59 28.55
CA PRO A 198 14.71 -7.38 28.07
C PRO A 198 14.80 -8.76 28.74
N GLY A 199 15.08 -9.80 27.96
CA GLY A 199 15.17 -11.19 28.43
C GLY A 199 13.85 -11.92 28.66
N SER A 200 12.70 -11.22 28.62
CA SER A 200 11.38 -11.84 28.77
C SER A 200 10.68 -12.05 27.43
N PHE A 201 10.05 -13.21 27.25
CA PHE A 201 9.13 -13.43 26.13
C PHE A 201 7.75 -12.89 26.52
N SER A 202 7.44 -11.68 26.03
CA SER A 202 6.10 -11.09 26.14
C SER A 202 5.07 -12.08 25.55
N SER A 203 4.20 -12.62 26.40
CA SER A 203 3.16 -13.56 25.98
C SER A 203 1.97 -13.63 26.94
N GLY A 204 0.79 -13.29 26.42
CA GLY A 204 -0.46 -13.38 27.17
C GLY A 204 -0.61 -12.34 28.29
N SER A 205 -1.68 -12.47 29.07
CA SER A 205 -1.97 -11.59 30.20
C SER A 205 -1.07 -11.86 31.40
N SER A 206 -0.57 -10.81 32.05
CA SER A 206 0.16 -10.90 33.32
C SER A 206 -0.68 -11.45 34.50
N ASN A 207 -1.99 -11.60 34.32
CA ASN A 207 -2.91 -12.08 35.36
C ASN A 207 -2.99 -13.61 35.44
N ASN A 208 -2.44 -14.34 34.45
CA ASN A 208 -2.31 -15.80 34.51
C ASN A 208 -1.01 -16.18 35.23
N ASN A 209 -0.94 -15.86 36.53
CA ASN A 209 -0.01 -16.49 37.47
C ASN A 209 -0.41 -17.96 37.67
N SER A 210 -0.21 -18.79 36.64
CA SER A 210 -0.14 -20.24 36.80
C SER A 210 1.31 -20.58 37.02
N GLY A 211 1.70 -20.72 38.29
CA GLY A 211 2.96 -21.33 38.66
C GLY A 211 3.03 -22.75 38.10
N SER A 212 3.75 -22.93 37.00
CA SER A 212 4.34 -24.20 36.58
C SER A 212 5.23 -23.95 35.37
N GLY A 213 6.39 -24.58 35.32
CA GLY A 213 7.43 -24.31 34.34
C GLY A 213 7.01 -24.51 32.87
N THR A 214 7.77 -23.84 32.01
CA THR A 214 8.21 -24.38 30.70
C THR A 214 7.19 -24.49 29.56
N LEU A 215 6.05 -23.81 29.60
CA LEU A 215 5.21 -23.65 28.40
C LEU A 215 5.17 -22.17 27.99
N THR A 216 5.98 -21.81 26.99
CA THR A 216 5.86 -20.50 26.35
C THR A 216 4.48 -20.40 25.72
N ASN A 217 3.64 -19.52 26.27
CA ASN A 217 2.39 -19.16 25.61
C ASN A 217 2.75 -18.45 24.28
N PHE A 218 1.94 -18.62 23.24
CA PHE A 218 2.13 -17.95 21.94
C PHE A 218 0.93 -17.05 21.59
N LEU A 219 0.16 -16.61 22.58
CA LEU A 219 -1.08 -15.86 22.38
C LEU A 219 -0.86 -14.55 21.61
N ASP A 220 0.29 -13.90 21.82
CA ASP A 220 0.69 -12.68 21.11
C ASP A 220 0.91 -12.89 19.60
N LEU A 221 1.14 -14.12 19.12
CA LEU A 221 1.32 -14.39 17.70
C LEU A 221 0.00 -14.22 16.94
N CYS A 222 -1.15 -14.43 17.59
CA CYS A 222 -2.46 -14.26 16.98
C CYS A 222 -2.69 -12.80 16.51
N PRO A 223 -2.62 -11.77 17.38
CA PRO A 223 -2.81 -10.40 16.94
C PRO A 223 -1.70 -9.93 15.99
N VAL A 224 -0.45 -10.38 16.16
CA VAL A 224 0.62 -10.09 15.19
C VAL A 224 0.26 -10.63 13.81
N ALA A 225 -0.19 -11.89 13.73
CA ALA A 225 -0.62 -12.48 12.47
C ALA A 225 -1.78 -11.69 11.84
N LEU A 226 -2.84 -11.40 12.59
CA LEU A 226 -4.01 -10.66 12.08
C LEU A 226 -3.64 -9.25 11.59
N LEU A 227 -2.85 -8.52 12.35
CA LEU A 227 -2.42 -7.16 12.00
C LEU A 227 -1.47 -7.15 10.80
N SER A 228 -0.56 -8.12 10.68
CA SER A 228 0.30 -8.26 9.51
C SER A 228 -0.44 -8.73 8.26
N PHE A 229 -1.43 -9.61 8.41
CA PHE A 229 -2.29 -10.02 7.29
C PHE A 229 -3.04 -8.83 6.71
N GLN A 230 -3.69 -8.02 7.56
CA GLN A 230 -4.44 -6.86 7.09
C GLN A 230 -3.53 -5.76 6.49
N ALA A 231 -2.30 -5.62 6.99
CA ALA A 231 -1.33 -4.66 6.46
C ALA A 231 -0.98 -4.95 4.99
N ALA A 232 -1.01 -6.23 4.59
CA ALA A 232 -0.81 -6.62 3.20
C ALA A 232 -1.95 -6.16 2.28
N GLY A 233 -3.17 -6.00 2.80
CA GLY A 233 -4.31 -5.46 2.04
C GLY A 233 -4.13 -3.98 1.70
N GLN A 234 -3.70 -3.18 2.66
CA GLN A 234 -3.33 -1.78 2.43
C GLN A 234 -2.18 -1.63 1.44
N THR A 235 -1.24 -2.56 1.50
CA THR A 235 -0.10 -2.57 0.58
C THR A 235 -0.50 -2.93 -0.85
N THR A 236 -1.36 -3.94 -0.99
CA THR A 236 -1.95 -4.34 -2.28
C THR A 236 -2.76 -3.19 -2.88
N LEU A 237 -3.54 -2.51 -2.06
CA LEU A 237 -4.31 -1.33 -2.46
C LEU A 237 -3.41 -0.23 -3.05
N SER A 238 -2.33 0.11 -2.35
CA SER A 238 -1.45 1.19 -2.80
C SER A 238 -0.81 0.88 -4.16
N ARG A 239 -0.47 -0.40 -4.40
CA ARG A 239 0.02 -0.87 -5.70
C ARG A 239 -1.05 -0.81 -6.79
N LEU A 240 -2.28 -1.19 -6.46
CA LEU A 240 -3.42 -1.20 -7.38
C LEU A 240 -3.82 0.17 -7.86
N LEU A 241 -3.80 1.15 -6.96
CA LEU A 241 -4.28 2.48 -7.28
C LEU A 241 -3.35 3.20 -8.24
N ALA A 242 -2.07 2.81 -8.37
CA ALA A 242 -1.08 3.35 -9.31
C ALA A 242 -1.05 4.90 -9.41
N VAL A 243 -1.68 5.61 -8.47
CA VAL A 243 -1.76 7.09 -8.46
C VAL A 243 -0.38 7.69 -8.24
N LEU A 244 0.62 6.87 -7.92
CA LEU A 244 2.03 7.23 -7.86
C LEU A 244 2.80 6.01 -8.39
N ASP A 245 3.79 6.18 -9.28
CA ASP A 245 4.72 5.12 -9.71
C ASP A 245 5.62 4.62 -8.55
N MET A 246 5.04 4.24 -7.42
CA MET A 246 5.74 3.95 -6.19
C MET A 246 5.23 2.65 -5.59
N PRO A 247 6.01 1.58 -5.64
CA PRO A 247 5.75 0.43 -4.79
C PRO A 247 6.03 0.83 -3.33
N THR A 248 5.01 1.36 -2.64
CA THR A 248 4.99 1.79 -1.23
C THR A 248 5.00 0.60 -0.25
N ILE A 249 6.01 -0.27 -0.33
CA ILE A 249 6.23 -1.30 0.71
C ILE A 249 7.43 -0.95 1.58
N VAL A 250 8.30 -0.06 1.12
CA VAL A 250 9.52 0.31 1.83
C VAL A 250 9.53 1.82 1.99
N LEU A 251 9.42 2.30 3.23
CA LEU A 251 9.52 3.73 3.53
C LEU A 251 10.83 4.33 3.00
N SER A 252 11.91 3.56 2.95
CA SER A 252 13.18 3.94 2.31
C SER A 252 13.04 4.25 0.83
N ALA A 253 12.19 3.53 0.09
CA ALA A 253 11.90 3.86 -1.31
C ALA A 253 11.16 5.19 -1.41
N LEU A 254 10.23 5.50 -0.49
CA LEU A 254 9.59 6.82 -0.44
C LEU A 254 10.58 7.94 -0.14
N TYR A 255 11.51 7.73 0.80
CA TYR A 255 12.58 8.71 1.09
C TYR A 255 13.50 8.92 -0.11
N PHE A 256 13.92 7.83 -0.76
CA PHE A 256 14.74 7.89 -1.97
C PHE A 256 14.00 8.61 -3.10
N ASP A 257 12.78 8.19 -3.38
CA ASP A 257 11.94 8.76 -4.43
C ASP A 257 11.70 10.24 -4.20
N PHE A 258 11.41 10.68 -2.97
CA PHE A 258 11.28 12.08 -2.60
C PHE A 258 12.58 12.87 -2.78
N THR A 259 13.72 12.29 -2.39
CA THR A 259 15.02 12.97 -2.45
C THR A 259 15.54 13.08 -3.88
N ALA A 260 15.41 12.00 -4.67
CA ALA A 260 15.78 11.97 -6.09
C ALA A 260 14.94 13.00 -6.88
N ASP A 261 13.67 13.10 -6.53
CA ASP A 261 12.73 14.07 -7.07
C ASP A 261 13.04 15.53 -6.73
N LEU A 262 13.80 15.80 -5.67
CA LEU A 262 14.23 17.14 -5.32
C LEU A 262 15.20 17.71 -6.38
N TYR A 263 16.00 16.84 -7.01
CA TYR A 263 16.85 17.20 -8.14
C TYR A 263 16.06 17.48 -9.41
N SER A 264 15.01 16.70 -9.66
CA SER A 264 14.13 16.90 -10.82
C SER A 264 13.30 18.19 -10.68
N LEU A 265 12.86 18.54 -9.46
CA LEU A 265 12.22 19.85 -9.18
C LEU A 265 13.14 21.02 -9.51
N ARG A 266 14.41 20.95 -9.11
CA ARG A 266 15.38 22.02 -9.39
C ARG A 266 15.58 22.23 -10.89
N GLN A 267 15.57 21.14 -11.67
CA GLN A 267 15.71 21.20 -13.13
C GLN A 267 14.41 21.66 -13.81
N ALA A 268 13.26 21.17 -13.36
CA ALA A 268 11.96 21.54 -13.89
C ALA A 268 11.56 22.98 -13.53
N TRP A 269 11.96 23.49 -12.38
CA TRP A 269 11.82 24.91 -12.01
C TRP A 269 12.58 25.84 -12.97
N ARG A 270 13.75 25.41 -13.47
CA ARG A 270 14.52 26.18 -14.47
C ARG A 270 13.94 26.12 -15.88
N LYS A 271 13.17 25.09 -16.20
CA LYS A 271 12.62 24.84 -17.55
C LYS A 271 11.17 25.27 -17.72
N SER A 272 10.47 25.57 -16.63
CA SER A 272 9.04 25.89 -16.70
C SER A 272 8.81 27.34 -17.13
N SER A 273 7.98 27.51 -18.17
CA SER A 273 7.56 28.80 -18.70
C SER A 273 6.39 29.43 -17.91
N SER A 274 5.76 28.67 -16.99
CA SER A 274 4.63 29.11 -16.18
C SER A 274 4.66 28.46 -14.79
N LEU A 275 4.67 29.29 -13.74
CA LEU A 275 4.71 28.86 -12.34
C LEU A 275 3.52 27.96 -11.97
N TRP A 276 2.38 28.13 -12.64
CA TRP A 276 1.12 27.46 -12.28
C TRP A 276 1.06 26.00 -12.75
N GLU A 277 1.60 25.69 -13.94
CA GLU A 277 1.69 24.30 -14.43
C GLU A 277 2.76 23.49 -13.68
N PHE A 278 3.89 24.13 -13.34
CA PHE A 278 4.92 23.51 -12.53
C PHE A 278 4.42 23.20 -11.10
N ALA A 279 3.66 24.13 -10.51
CA ALA A 279 3.10 23.96 -9.18
C ALA A 279 1.96 22.93 -9.12
N SER A 280 1.13 22.78 -10.16
CA SER A 280 -0.09 21.97 -10.03
C SER A 280 0.14 20.46 -10.13
N VAL A 281 0.99 19.98 -11.05
CA VAL A 281 1.16 18.54 -11.32
C VAL A 281 2.33 17.93 -10.54
N GLN A 282 3.53 18.53 -10.64
CA GLN A 282 4.74 17.96 -10.05
C GLN A 282 4.78 18.17 -8.53
N GLN A 283 4.34 19.33 -8.05
CA GLN A 283 4.26 19.61 -6.60
C GLN A 283 3.24 18.70 -5.90
N LYS A 284 2.13 18.34 -6.56
CA LYS A 284 1.09 17.48 -5.96
C LYS A 284 1.61 16.07 -5.70
N ARG A 285 2.38 15.49 -6.63
CA ARG A 285 3.00 14.17 -6.48
C ARG A 285 4.04 14.14 -5.35
N GLN A 286 4.86 15.18 -5.25
CA GLN A 286 5.90 15.26 -4.22
C GLN A 286 5.36 15.65 -2.84
N GLY A 287 4.41 16.59 -2.80
CA GLY A 287 3.67 16.92 -1.60
C GLY A 287 3.00 15.69 -1.01
N GLN A 288 2.45 14.81 -1.86
CA GLN A 288 1.86 13.55 -1.43
C GLN A 288 2.89 12.57 -0.83
N ARG A 289 4.08 12.42 -1.44
CA ARG A 289 5.19 11.61 -0.91
C ARG A 289 5.61 12.07 0.48
N LEU A 290 5.88 13.38 0.61
CA LEU A 290 6.26 14.01 1.86
C LEU A 290 5.16 13.87 2.91
N LEU A 291 3.91 14.08 2.52
CA LEU A 291 2.76 13.94 3.41
C LEU A 291 2.63 12.52 3.95
N CYS A 292 2.88 11.48 3.14
CA CYS A 292 2.92 10.09 3.63
C CYS A 292 4.05 9.84 4.65
N ILE A 293 5.23 10.40 4.41
CA ILE A 293 6.38 10.30 5.35
C ILE A 293 6.02 10.98 6.69
N ILE A 294 5.49 12.21 6.63
CA ILE A 294 5.06 12.97 7.80
C ILE A 294 3.92 12.24 8.52
N ALA A 295 2.94 11.72 7.77
CA ALA A 295 1.82 10.97 8.34
C ALA A 295 2.28 9.74 9.11
N LEU A 296 3.21 8.96 8.57
CA LEU A 296 3.75 7.80 9.29
C LEU A 296 4.52 8.20 10.54
N CYS A 297 5.34 9.25 10.47
CA CYS A 297 6.08 9.77 11.62
C CYS A 297 5.14 10.27 12.72
N THR A 298 4.16 11.10 12.36
CA THR A 298 3.14 11.64 13.29
C THR A 298 2.25 10.55 13.87
N GLY A 299 1.91 9.52 13.08
CA GLY A 299 1.24 8.32 13.55
C GLY A 299 2.06 7.60 14.62
N GLY A 300 3.36 7.40 14.37
CA GLY A 300 4.28 6.77 15.33
C GLY A 300 4.42 7.55 16.64
N ILE A 301 4.53 8.88 16.56
CA ILE A 301 4.54 9.78 17.73
C ILE A 301 3.23 9.65 18.50
N THR A 302 2.09 9.72 17.80
CA THR A 302 0.76 9.56 18.41
C THR A 302 0.64 8.22 19.11
N GLY A 303 1.11 7.12 18.50
CA GLY A 303 1.11 5.80 19.12
C GLY A 303 1.98 5.72 20.37
N GLY A 304 3.16 6.35 20.35
CA GLY A 304 4.05 6.40 21.50
C GLY A 304 3.45 7.19 22.67
N GLU A 305 2.82 8.33 22.39
CA GLU A 305 2.12 9.12 23.42
C GLU A 305 0.85 8.43 23.93
N MET A 306 0.07 7.80 23.05
CA MET A 306 -1.09 7.00 23.45
C MET A 306 -0.69 5.83 24.35
N TYR A 307 0.46 5.21 24.10
CA TYR A 307 0.98 4.13 24.93
C TYR A 307 1.29 4.57 26.37
N LYS A 308 1.80 5.80 26.55
CA LYS A 308 2.07 6.37 27.87
C LYS A 308 0.79 6.80 28.60
N SER A 309 -0.25 7.12 27.84
CA SER A 309 -1.55 7.54 28.37
C SER A 309 -2.37 6.36 28.90
N SER A 310 -3.46 6.65 29.61
CA SER A 310 -4.44 5.64 30.07
C SER A 310 -5.11 4.87 28.92
N ALA A 311 -5.05 5.38 27.69
CA ALA A 311 -5.59 4.69 26.52
C ALA A 311 -4.77 3.44 26.15
N GLY A 312 -3.45 3.45 26.41
CA GLY A 312 -2.53 2.36 26.15
C GLY A 312 -2.55 1.85 24.69
N MET A 313 -2.13 0.59 24.51
CA MET A 313 -2.17 -0.09 23.21
C MET A 313 -3.60 -0.27 22.67
N ALA A 314 -4.57 -0.57 23.54
CA ALA A 314 -5.95 -0.79 23.15
C ALA A 314 -6.54 0.44 22.46
N GLY A 315 -6.34 1.64 23.05
CA GLY A 315 -6.80 2.89 22.48
C GLY A 315 -6.21 3.16 21.10
N ALA A 316 -4.91 2.90 20.91
CA ALA A 316 -4.28 3.07 19.61
C ALA A 316 -4.87 2.15 18.53
N LEU A 317 -5.14 0.87 18.87
CA LEU A 317 -5.78 -0.07 17.95
C LEU A 317 -7.23 0.30 17.64
N TRP A 318 -8.00 0.78 18.63
CA TRP A 318 -9.36 1.27 18.41
C TRP A 318 -9.39 2.53 17.54
N THR A 319 -8.47 3.47 17.75
CA THR A 319 -8.33 4.66 16.89
C THR A 319 -7.98 4.25 15.45
N ALA A 320 -7.04 3.32 15.27
CA ALA A 320 -6.68 2.79 13.97
C ALA A 320 -7.85 2.11 13.25
N ALA A 321 -8.60 1.26 13.97
CA ALA A 321 -9.80 0.61 13.44
C ALA A 321 -10.90 1.62 13.08
N GLY A 322 -11.11 2.63 13.93
CA GLY A 322 -12.05 3.72 13.70
C GLY A 322 -11.71 4.51 12.43
N LEU A 323 -10.43 4.86 12.23
CA LEU A 323 -9.98 5.54 11.02
C LEU A 323 -10.18 4.68 9.75
N LYS A 324 -9.91 3.37 9.81
CA LYS A 324 -10.20 2.48 8.66
C LYS A 324 -11.70 2.37 8.38
N MET A 325 -12.52 2.31 9.42
CA MET A 325 -13.97 2.30 9.28
C MET A 325 -14.48 3.60 8.63
N LEU A 326 -13.92 4.76 8.99
CA LEU A 326 -14.23 6.04 8.34
C LEU A 326 -13.86 6.02 6.84
N ILE A 327 -12.77 5.37 6.46
CA ILE A 327 -12.42 5.19 5.04
C ILE A 327 -13.49 4.34 4.32
N VAL A 328 -13.94 3.23 4.93
CA VAL A 328 -15.01 2.38 4.39
C VAL A 328 -16.29 3.20 4.20
N MET A 329 -16.68 3.98 5.21
CA MET A 329 -17.85 4.86 5.14
C MET A 329 -17.68 5.93 4.05
N GLY A 330 -16.49 6.52 3.93
CA GLY A 330 -16.15 7.43 2.84
C GLY A 330 -16.37 6.80 1.47
N TRP A 331 -15.96 5.53 1.29
CA TRP A 331 -16.23 4.78 0.08
C TRP A 331 -17.69 4.35 -0.10
N LEU A 332 -18.59 4.50 0.87
CA LEU A 332 -20.03 4.30 0.67
C LEU A 332 -20.71 5.58 0.18
N PHE A 333 -20.17 6.76 0.50
CA PHE A 333 -20.73 8.06 0.10
C PHE A 333 -19.97 8.76 -1.05
N TRP A 334 -18.88 8.16 -1.54
CA TRP A 334 -18.02 8.75 -2.55
C TRP A 334 -18.72 9.06 -3.88
N ALA A 335 -18.47 10.25 -4.43
CA ALA A 335 -18.98 10.69 -5.73
C ALA A 335 -18.29 9.96 -6.89
N GLU A 336 -19.05 9.68 -7.95
CA GLU A 336 -18.66 8.81 -9.06
C GLU A 336 -17.70 9.52 -10.04
N GLU A 337 -16.88 8.75 -10.77
CA GLU A 337 -16.15 9.25 -11.93
C GLU A 337 -17.12 9.22 -13.13
N GLY A 338 -17.69 10.38 -13.49
CA GLY A 338 -18.56 10.54 -14.66
C GLY A 338 -19.74 11.49 -14.50
N GLY A 339 -19.48 12.74 -14.10
CA GLY A 339 -20.48 13.80 -14.07
C GLY A 339 -19.86 15.13 -14.49
N GLU A 340 -19.19 15.15 -15.65
CA GLU A 340 -19.15 16.40 -16.41
C GLU A 340 -20.56 16.57 -16.96
N VAL A 341 -21.25 17.58 -16.42
CA VAL A 341 -22.47 18.12 -17.00
C VAL A 341 -22.09 18.56 -18.40
N GLU A 342 -22.58 17.84 -19.39
CA GLU A 342 -22.65 18.30 -20.77
C GLU A 342 -23.61 19.49 -20.72
N ASP A 343 -23.07 20.69 -20.46
CA ASP A 343 -23.80 21.94 -20.64
C ASP A 343 -24.21 21.96 -22.12
N THR A 344 -25.48 21.61 -22.34
CA THR A 344 -26.13 21.76 -23.62
C THR A 344 -26.26 23.26 -23.84
N GLU A 345 -25.23 23.87 -24.43
CA GLU A 345 -25.35 25.16 -25.10
C GLU A 345 -26.27 24.97 -26.31
N ASP A 346 -27.56 24.97 -26.03
CA ASP A 346 -28.63 25.16 -26.99
C ASP A 346 -28.72 26.66 -27.30
N GLU A 347 -27.64 27.25 -27.83
CA GLU A 347 -27.66 28.63 -28.32
C GLU A 347 -27.95 28.66 -29.82
N ARG A 348 -29.23 28.94 -30.08
CA ARG A 348 -29.90 29.20 -31.34
C ARG A 348 -29.03 29.94 -32.35
N LEU A 349 -28.90 29.36 -33.54
CA LEU A 349 -28.63 30.10 -34.78
C LEU A 349 -29.76 31.12 -35.04
N PRO A 350 -29.48 32.42 -35.23
CA PRO A 350 -30.37 33.29 -35.99
C PRO A 350 -30.08 33.12 -37.48
N ARG A 351 -31.18 33.02 -38.25
CA ARG A 351 -31.22 33.03 -39.71
C ARG A 351 -30.84 34.37 -40.31
#